data_AF-A0A246UA74-F1
#
_entry.id   AF-A0A246UA74-F1
#
_cell.length_a   1.000
_cell.length_b   1.000
_cell.length_c   1.000
_cell.angle_alpha   90.00
_cell.angle_beta   90.00
_cell.angle_gamma   90.00
#
_symmetry.space_group_name_H-M   'P 1'
#
loop_
_entity.id
_entity.type
_entity.pdbx_description
1 polymer ?
#
loop_
_entity_poly.entity_id
_entity_poly.type
_entity_poly.pdbx_seq_one_letter_code
_entity_poly.pdbx_strand_id
1 'polypeptide(L)' 'MRLVWAQYALDDRDAIFSYIERDNPKAAVHVDEEIARTVRRLLDFPESGRPAELRERANW' A
#
# COMPACT_ATOMS: atom_id res chain seq x y z
N MET A 1 -12.26 -12.13 -7.96
CA MET A 1 -12.17 -10.82 -7.26
C MET A 1 -11.85 -9.72 -8.28
N ARG A 2 -12.10 -8.44 -7.99
CA ARG A 2 -11.55 -7.30 -8.77
C ARG A 2 -10.72 -6.42 -7.85
N LEU A 3 -9.45 -6.24 -8.18
CA LEU A 3 -8.57 -5.29 -7.50
C LEU A 3 -8.73 -3.91 -8.13
N VAL A 4 -8.93 -2.89 -7.30
CA VAL A 4 -8.98 -1.47 -7.70
C VAL A 4 -8.27 -0.66 -6.62
N TRP A 5 -7.41 0.27 -7.01
CA TRP A 5 -6.80 1.23 -6.08
C TRP A 5 -7.73 2.42 -5.88
N ALA A 6 -7.97 2.81 -4.62
CA ALA A 6 -8.57 4.10 -4.31
C ALA A 6 -7.57 5.22 -4.61
N GLN A 7 -8.04 6.43 -4.94
CA GLN A 7 -7.14 7.57 -5.23
C GLN A 7 -6.16 7.82 -4.07
N TYR A 8 -6.65 7.86 -2.84
CA TYR A 8 -5.81 7.98 -1.64
C TYR A 8 -4.69 6.92 -1.55
N ALA A 9 -4.94 5.69 -2.02
CA ALA A 9 -3.94 4.63 -2.00
C ALA A 9 -2.91 4.71 -3.16
N LEU A 10 -3.20 5.53 -4.18
CA LEU A 10 -2.21 5.95 -5.18
C LEU A 10 -1.40 7.12 -4.63
N ASP A 11 -2.08 8.13 -4.06
CA ASP A 11 -1.43 9.30 -3.45
C ASP A 11 -0.45 8.89 -2.32
N ASP A 12 -0.84 7.92 -1.48
CA ASP A 12 0.02 7.34 -0.44
C ASP A 12 1.26 6.63 -1.02
N ARG A 13 1.11 5.91 -2.14
CA ARG A 13 2.24 5.23 -2.81
C ARG A 13 3.21 6.24 -3.43
N ASP A 14 2.68 7.25 -4.12
CA ASP A 14 3.49 8.33 -4.69
C ASP A 14 4.22 9.11 -3.59
N ALA A 15 3.60 9.34 -2.43
CA ALA A 15 4.22 9.98 -1.27
C ALA A 15 5.34 9.11 -0.65
N ILE A 16 5.12 7.80 -0.48
CA ILE A 16 6.13 6.85 0.01
C ILE A 16 7.32 6.78 -0.97
N PHE A 17 7.05 6.64 -2.27
CA PHE A 17 8.08 6.61 -3.31
C PHE A 17 8.90 7.91 -3.28
N SER A 18 8.25 9.07 -3.34
CA SER A 18 8.88 10.39 -3.34
C SER A 18 9.64 10.71 -2.06
N TYR A 19 9.34 10.04 -0.95
CA TYR A 19 10.11 10.15 0.29
C TYR A 19 11.41 9.34 0.19
N ILE A 20 11.32 8.06 -0.19
CA ILE A 20 12.48 7.15 -0.26
C ILE A 20 13.43 7.54 -1.40
N GLU A 21 12.91 8.04 -2.53
CA GLU A 21 13.68 8.41 -3.71
C GLU A 21 14.77 9.45 -3.41
N ARG A 22 14.52 10.36 -2.47
CA ARG A 22 15.44 11.43 -2.07
C ARG A 22 16.78 10.90 -1.57
N ASP A 23 16.73 9.75 -0.89
CA ASP A 23 17.90 9.09 -0.31
C ASP A 23 18.39 7.91 -1.18
N ASN A 24 17.47 7.15 -1.79
CA ASN A 24 17.79 5.97 -2.58
C ASN A 24 16.68 5.63 -3.61
N PRO A 25 16.81 6.10 -4.87
CA PRO A 25 15.85 5.80 -5.95
C PRO A 25 15.65 4.31 -6.21
N LYS A 26 16.69 3.48 -6.05
CA LYS A 26 16.59 2.03 -6.23
C LYS A 26 15.74 1.36 -5.13
N ALA A 27 15.82 1.87 -3.90
CA ALA A 27 14.96 1.40 -2.82
C ALA A 27 13.50 1.85 -3.02
N ALA A 28 13.27 3.06 -3.55
CA ALA A 28 11.91 3.55 -3.84
C ALA A 28 11.18 2.64 -4.85
N VAL A 29 11.84 2.30 -5.97
CA VAL A 29 11.32 1.33 -6.96
C VAL A 29 11.07 -0.03 -6.32
N HIS A 30 12.01 -0.55 -5.54
CA HIS A 30 11.85 -1.85 -4.90
C HIS A 30 10.65 -1.89 -3.95
N VAL A 31 10.46 -0.87 -3.12
CA VAL A 31 9.34 -0.79 -2.17
C VAL A 31 7.99 -0.68 -2.88
N ASP A 32 7.86 0.16 -3.91
CA ASP A 32 6.61 0.26 -4.67
C ASP A 32 6.26 -1.05 -5.39
N GLU A 33 7.27 -1.72 -5.96
CA GLU A 33 7.08 -3.03 -6.56
C GLU A 33 6.66 -4.09 -5.55
N GLU A 34 7.22 -4.13 -4.33
CA GLU A 34 6.79 -5.08 -3.28
C GLU A 34 5.35 -4.81 -2.80
N ILE A 35 4.95 -3.54 -2.71
CA ILE A 35 3.56 -3.16 -2.42
C ILE A 35 2.64 -3.71 -3.52
N ALA A 36 2.98 -3.47 -4.80
CA ALA A 36 2.20 -3.97 -5.93
C ALA A 36 2.22 -5.51 -6.04
N ARG A 37 3.35 -6.18 -5.76
CA ARG A 37 3.47 -7.66 -5.69
C ARG A 37 2.59 -8.23 -4.58
N THR A 38 2.60 -7.63 -3.40
CA THR A 38 1.82 -8.09 -2.24
C THR A 38 0.33 -7.93 -2.46
N VAL A 39 -0.12 -6.76 -2.92
CA VAL A 39 -1.56 -6.46 -3.12
C VAL A 39 -2.17 -7.29 -4.26
N ARG A 40 -1.39 -7.66 -5.30
CA ARG A 40 -1.86 -8.59 -6.35
C ARG A 40 -2.32 -9.95 -5.81
N ARG A 41 -1.73 -10.45 -4.72
CA ARG A 41 -2.11 -11.74 -4.11
C ARG A 41 -3.55 -11.77 -3.58
N LEU A 42 -4.17 -10.61 -3.33
CA LEU A 42 -5.57 -10.50 -2.91
C LEU A 42 -6.58 -10.88 -4.02
N LEU A 43 -6.12 -11.04 -5.27
CA LEU A 43 -6.96 -11.60 -6.34
C LEU A 43 -7.27 -13.08 -6.10
N ASP A 44 -6.30 -13.82 -5.58
CA ASP A 44 -6.36 -15.26 -5.30
C ASP A 44 -6.75 -15.54 -3.84
N PHE A 45 -6.25 -14.72 -2.91
CA PHE A 45 -6.42 -14.87 -1.45
C PHE A 45 -6.97 -13.56 -0.83
N PRO A 46 -8.23 -13.19 -1.09
CA PRO A 46 -8.79 -11.90 -0.68
C PRO A 46 -8.82 -11.67 0.84
N GLU A 47 -8.90 -12.74 1.62
CA GLU A 47 -8.94 -12.71 3.09
C GLU A 47 -7.55 -12.89 3.74
N SER A 48 -6.45 -12.87 2.96
CA SER A 48 -5.10 -13.05 3.53
C SER A 48 -4.56 -11.83 4.29
N GLY A 49 -5.26 -10.69 4.24
CA GLY A 49 -4.93 -9.53 5.05
C GLY A 49 -5.42 -9.70 6.48
N ARG A 50 -4.66 -9.22 7.48
CA ARG A 50 -5.19 -9.11 8.85
C ARG A 50 -6.37 -8.12 8.82
N PRO A 51 -7.58 -8.49 9.26
CA PRO A 51 -8.68 -7.54 9.40
C PRO A 51 -8.23 -6.38 10.28
N ALA A 52 -8.41 -5.15 9.80
CA ALA A 52 -8.19 -3.98 10.62
C ALA A 52 -9.23 -3.98 11.75
N GLU A 53 -8.76 -4.07 12.99
CA GLU A 53 -9.57 -3.69 14.14
C GLU A 53 -9.95 -2.23 13.93
N LEU A 54 -11.23 -1.97 13.60
CA LEU A 54 -11.81 -0.64 13.46
C LEU A 54 -11.88 0.01 14.85
N ARG A 55 -10.71 0.39 15.37
CA ARG A 55 -10.59 1.24 16.54
C ARG A 55 -11.03 2.63 16.12
N GLU A 56 -12.31 2.89 16.36
CA GLU A 56 -12.90 4.21 16.34
C GLU A 56 -11.93 5.19 17.00
N ARG A 57 -11.49 6.20 16.24
CA ARG A 57 -10.51 7.16 16.73
C ARG A 57 -11.18 8.02 17.79
N ALA A 58 -11.01 7.63 19.06
CA ALA A 58 -11.34 8.47 20.19
C ALA A 58 -10.71 9.86 20.00
N ASN A 59 -11.56 10.88 20.08
CA ASN A 59 -11.27 12.27 19.71
C ASN A 59 -9.99 12.79 20.37
N TRP A 60 -9.08 13.33 19.54
CA TRP A 60 -8.03 14.28 19.89
C TRP A 60 -7.80 15.20 18.69
#